data_AF-A0A0G0M1W1-F1
#
_entry.id   AF-A0A0G0M1W1-F1
#
_cell.length_a   1.000
_cell.length_b   1.000
_cell.length_c   1.000
_cell.angle_alpha   90.00
_cell.angle_beta   90.00
_cell.angle_gamma   90.00
#
_symmetry.space_group_name_H-M   'P 1'
#
loop_
_entity.id
_entity.type
_entity.pdbx_description
1 polymer ?
#
loop_
_entity_poly.entity_id
_entity_poly.type
_entity_poly.pdbx_seq_one_letter_code
_entity_poly.pdbx_strand_id
1 'polypeptide(L)'
;MKVVEWVKRNRFLTIALLVVVYLLLNLFKVFFGVNILSLDIPNTSKSQYGSGGTVGISPGGSFDAPAAGISSPSLMPQYQQDYAPQPDVKDRLVVQESSLSLLVKDVTDVRNKIVSYAQQKGGYMVSSNVSNPQDAPTATVIVRVPSRDLEDSLKYFHSLSVKVVSENLVGHDVTDQYIDIDTRIAQIERTKARLETILDQATQITDITNLTQQVLSYQNQIDTLKGQQDALEKNAELAKLTIYISTDEIALPYQPSETFRPGVIFKLAVRSLIGFLRNIATFAIWVGVYTVIWVPVLAIYIFLRRWLKKRKTEVKLSN
;
A
#
# COMPACT_ATOMS: atom_id res chain seq x y z
N MET A 1 52.09 -18.20 13.00
CA MET A 1 52.88 -18.55 11.80
C MET A 1 52.52 -19.88 11.12
N LYS A 2 51.84 -20.84 11.78
CA LYS A 2 51.46 -22.14 11.18
C LYS A 2 50.44 -22.08 10.03
N VAL A 3 49.53 -21.10 10.04
CA VAL A 3 48.48 -20.95 9.00
C VAL A 3 49.07 -20.43 7.68
N VAL A 4 50.00 -19.47 7.75
CA VAL A 4 50.63 -18.86 6.56
C VAL A 4 51.52 -19.86 5.82
N GLU A 5 52.24 -20.72 6.54
CA GLU A 5 53.03 -21.79 5.92
C GLU A 5 52.16 -22.90 5.32
N TRP A 6 51.00 -23.20 5.93
CA TRP A 6 50.03 -24.14 5.38
C TRP A 6 49.41 -23.61 4.07
N VAL A 7 49.06 -22.31 4.03
CA VAL A 7 48.56 -21.62 2.84
C VAL A 7 49.60 -21.60 1.72
N LYS A 8 50.88 -21.32 2.04
CA LYS A 8 51.97 -21.34 1.04
C LYS A 8 52.21 -22.73 0.44
N ARG A 9 52.00 -23.81 1.22
CA ARG A 9 52.20 -25.20 0.80
C ARG A 9 51.01 -25.78 0.00
N ASN A 10 49.80 -25.25 0.20
CA ASN A 10 48.56 -25.79 -0.38
C ASN A 10 47.73 -24.73 -1.13
N ARG A 11 48.37 -23.94 -2.00
CA ARG A 11 47.76 -22.78 -2.71
C ARG A 11 46.46 -23.10 -3.49
N PHE A 12 46.36 -24.29 -4.07
CA PHE A 12 45.15 -24.72 -4.79
C PHE A 12 43.97 -25.01 -3.85
N LEU A 13 44.25 -25.51 -2.66
CA LEU A 13 43.25 -25.87 -1.65
C LEU A 13 42.64 -24.61 -1.00
N THR A 14 43.43 -23.57 -0.83
CA THR A 14 42.96 -22.29 -0.31
C THR A 14 42.09 -21.53 -1.31
N ILE A 15 42.41 -21.63 -2.61
CA ILE A 15 41.58 -21.06 -3.67
C ILE A 15 40.26 -21.84 -3.77
N ALA A 16 40.30 -23.17 -3.74
CA ALA A 16 39.09 -23.99 -3.76
C ALA A 16 38.19 -23.74 -2.53
N LEU A 17 38.78 -23.58 -1.33
CA LEU A 17 38.03 -23.25 -0.13
C LEU A 17 37.44 -21.84 -0.18
N LEU A 18 38.16 -20.87 -0.74
CA LEU A 18 37.62 -19.52 -0.97
C LEU A 18 36.46 -19.51 -1.97
N VAL A 19 36.55 -20.30 -3.05
CA VAL A 19 35.46 -20.44 -4.03
C VAL A 19 34.24 -21.12 -3.40
N VAL A 20 34.46 -22.15 -2.58
CA VAL A 20 33.41 -22.84 -1.83
C VAL A 20 32.74 -21.91 -0.82
N VAL A 21 33.52 -21.13 -0.06
CA VAL A 21 32.99 -20.14 0.87
C VAL A 21 32.25 -19.03 0.12
N TYR A 22 32.79 -18.54 -1.01
CA TYR A 22 32.12 -17.55 -1.85
C TYR A 22 30.77 -18.07 -2.38
N LEU A 23 30.72 -19.32 -2.85
CA LEU A 23 29.48 -19.95 -3.28
C LEU A 23 28.49 -20.12 -2.13
N LEU A 24 28.95 -20.53 -0.94
CA LEU A 24 28.12 -20.62 0.27
C LEU A 24 27.56 -19.26 0.70
N LEU A 25 28.36 -18.19 0.64
CA LEU A 25 27.91 -16.84 0.97
C LEU A 25 26.94 -16.29 -0.09
N ASN A 26 27.13 -16.64 -1.37
CA ASN A 26 26.19 -16.29 -2.43
C ASN A 26 24.86 -17.08 -2.31
N LEU A 27 24.93 -18.35 -1.90
CA LEU A 27 23.76 -19.16 -1.51
C LEU A 27 23.01 -18.54 -0.32
N PHE A 28 23.74 -18.07 0.69
CA PHE A 28 23.15 -17.40 1.85
C PHE A 28 22.44 -16.10 1.47
N LYS A 29 23.00 -15.32 0.53
CA LYS A 29 22.38 -14.11 -0.02
C LYS A 29 21.04 -14.41 -0.71
N VAL A 30 20.98 -15.48 -1.51
CA VAL A 30 19.74 -15.89 -2.21
C VAL A 30 18.69 -16.45 -1.24
N PHE A 31 19.12 -17.07 -0.15
CA PHE A 31 18.23 -17.72 0.82
C PHE A 31 17.67 -16.78 1.89
N PHE A 32 18.47 -15.81 2.38
CA PHE A 32 18.05 -14.88 3.44
C PHE A 32 17.75 -13.45 2.94
N GLY A 33 18.09 -13.12 1.70
CA GLY A 33 17.91 -11.77 1.15
C GLY A 33 18.81 -10.71 1.77
N VAL A 34 19.80 -11.09 2.60
CA VAL A 34 20.68 -10.17 3.33
C VAL A 34 22.10 -10.22 2.75
N ASN A 35 22.64 -9.07 2.35
CA ASN A 35 24.06 -8.92 2.03
C ASN A 35 24.83 -8.77 3.34
N ILE A 36 25.79 -9.66 3.64
CA ILE A 36 26.61 -9.57 4.88
C ILE A 36 27.89 -8.72 4.72
N LEU A 37 28.20 -8.23 3.51
CA LEU A 37 29.30 -7.29 3.28
C LEU A 37 28.88 -5.81 3.43
N SER A 38 27.58 -5.55 3.47
CA SER A 38 26.98 -4.26 3.80
C SER A 38 26.08 -4.51 5.00
N LEU A 39 26.30 -3.83 6.12
CA LEU A 39 25.56 -4.00 7.37
C LEU A 39 24.14 -3.39 7.26
N ASP A 40 23.39 -3.82 6.25
CA ASP A 40 22.02 -3.39 5.99
C ASP A 40 21.09 -4.52 6.43
N ILE A 41 20.53 -4.36 7.63
CA ILE A 41 19.49 -5.22 8.17
C ILE A 41 18.24 -4.95 7.33
N PRO A 42 17.56 -5.98 6.78
CA PRO A 42 16.28 -5.74 6.11
C PRO A 42 15.30 -5.24 7.16
N ASN A 43 14.99 -3.95 7.10
CA ASN A 43 13.85 -3.39 7.79
C ASN A 43 12.63 -4.13 7.23
N THR A 44 11.95 -4.92 8.07
CA THR A 44 10.63 -5.49 7.77
C THR A 44 9.67 -4.31 7.66
N SER A 45 9.67 -3.69 6.48
CA SER A 45 8.79 -2.61 6.14
C SER A 45 7.37 -3.16 6.18
N LYS A 46 6.59 -2.60 7.11
CA LYS A 46 5.14 -2.45 6.95
C LYS A 46 4.87 -2.21 5.47
N SER A 47 4.04 -3.06 4.87
CA SER A 47 3.55 -2.86 3.50
C SER A 47 2.73 -1.57 3.48
N GLN A 48 3.42 -0.47 3.24
CA GLN A 48 2.86 0.84 3.02
C GLN A 48 2.48 0.88 1.54
N TYR A 49 1.17 0.84 1.28
CA TYR A 49 0.62 1.20 -0.02
C TYR A 49 1.08 2.64 -0.32
N GLY A 50 1.97 2.78 -1.31
CA GLY A 50 2.58 4.05 -1.70
C GLY A 50 2.61 4.15 -3.22
N SER A 51 1.67 4.93 -3.73
CA SER A 51 1.54 5.40 -5.11
C SER A 51 2.78 6.16 -5.58
N GLY A 52 3.08 6.04 -6.89
CA GLY A 52 3.76 7.10 -7.64
C GLY A 52 5.10 6.68 -8.25
N GLY A 53 5.12 6.58 -9.58
CA GLY A 53 6.38 6.61 -10.33
C GLY A 53 6.86 8.04 -10.54
N THR A 54 8.17 8.23 -10.61
CA THR A 54 8.81 9.25 -11.46
C THR A 54 10.24 8.86 -11.79
N VAL A 55 10.54 9.06 -13.07
CA VAL A 55 11.80 9.08 -13.82
C VAL A 55 13.01 9.60 -13.02
N GLY A 56 14.14 8.92 -13.17
CA GLY A 56 15.42 9.31 -12.60
C GLY A 56 16.23 10.27 -13.49
N ILE A 57 16.95 11.18 -12.84
CA ILE A 57 18.20 11.79 -13.33
C ILE A 57 19.15 11.92 -12.13
N SER A 58 20.42 11.58 -12.35
CA SER A 58 21.53 11.52 -11.39
C SER A 58 22.46 12.77 -11.54
N PRO A 59 23.61 12.90 -10.85
CA PRO A 59 23.78 13.46 -9.51
C PRO A 59 24.78 14.65 -9.45
N GLY A 60 24.81 15.41 -8.35
CA GLY A 60 25.97 16.25 -8.00
C GLY A 60 25.68 17.39 -7.02
N GLY A 61 26.36 17.41 -5.87
CA GLY A 61 26.45 18.60 -5.00
C GLY A 61 26.25 18.32 -3.52
N SER A 62 27.35 18.17 -2.79
CA SER A 62 27.48 18.16 -1.33
C SER A 62 27.19 19.53 -0.71
N PHE A 63 26.39 19.62 0.36
CA PHE A 63 26.53 20.62 1.44
C PHE A 63 25.92 20.11 2.75
N ASP A 64 26.69 20.27 3.83
CA ASP A 64 26.31 20.15 5.24
C ASP A 64 25.23 21.17 5.62
N ALA A 65 24.16 20.72 6.29
CA ALA A 65 23.27 21.55 7.12
C ALA A 65 22.50 20.66 8.14
N PRO A 66 22.15 21.18 9.32
CA PRO A 66 21.80 20.38 10.49
C PRO A 66 20.39 19.77 10.38
N ALA A 67 20.21 18.63 11.06
CA ALA A 67 18.95 17.91 11.18
C ALA A 67 17.87 18.78 11.85
N ALA A 68 17.08 19.49 11.04
CA ALA A 68 15.76 19.96 11.41
C ALA A 68 14.74 18.89 10.98
N GLY A 69 13.98 18.37 11.94
CA GLY A 69 12.95 17.37 11.70
C GLY A 69 11.93 17.87 10.69
N ILE A 70 11.89 17.22 9.53
CA ILE A 70 10.87 17.44 8.51
C ILE A 70 9.61 16.70 8.98
N SER A 71 8.76 17.39 9.72
CA SER A 71 7.34 17.08 9.76
C SER A 71 6.82 17.24 8.32
N SER A 72 6.53 16.11 7.68
CA SER A 72 5.88 16.11 6.37
C SER A 72 4.51 16.80 6.53
N PRO A 73 4.20 17.86 5.77
CA PRO A 73 2.86 18.38 5.71
C PRO A 73 1.96 17.30 5.11
N SER A 74 1.06 16.76 5.92
CA SER A 74 -0.02 15.91 5.45
C SER A 74 -0.82 16.68 4.40
N LEU A 75 -0.82 16.20 3.15
CA LEU A 75 -1.60 16.73 2.03
C LEU A 75 -3.11 16.38 2.11
N MET A 76 -3.61 16.12 3.32
CA MET A 76 -5.05 15.97 3.56
C MET A 76 -5.57 17.30 4.08
N PRO A 77 -6.69 17.85 3.55
CA PRO A 77 -7.38 18.93 4.22
C PRO A 77 -7.68 18.48 5.65
N GLN A 78 -7.05 19.14 6.63
CA GLN A 78 -7.39 18.97 8.04
C GLN A 78 -8.79 19.55 8.22
N TYR A 79 -9.81 18.68 8.18
CA TYR A 79 -11.15 19.03 8.64
C TYR A 79 -11.12 19.05 10.17
N GLN A 80 -10.62 20.15 10.72
CA GLN A 80 -10.74 20.46 12.14
C GLN A 80 -11.28 21.88 12.28
N GLN A 81 -12.58 22.03 12.01
CA GLN A 81 -13.41 22.94 12.76
C GLN A 81 -14.78 22.28 12.94
N ASP A 82 -14.99 21.72 14.13
CA ASP A 82 -16.33 21.43 14.64
C ASP A 82 -16.98 22.78 14.96
N TYR A 83 -17.73 23.32 14.01
CA TYR A 83 -18.59 24.48 14.25
C TYR A 83 -19.77 24.06 15.12
N ALA A 84 -20.18 24.93 16.05
CA ALA A 84 -21.33 24.68 16.91
C ALA A 84 -22.61 24.60 16.06
N PRO A 85 -23.45 23.57 16.24
CA PRO A 85 -24.62 23.36 15.39
C PRO A 85 -25.60 24.53 15.51
N GLN A 86 -25.89 25.21 14.39
CA GLN A 86 -26.95 26.21 14.34
C GLN A 86 -28.32 25.52 14.54
N PRO A 87 -29.16 25.98 15.47
CA PRO A 87 -30.36 25.26 15.90
C PRO A 87 -31.55 25.30 14.92
N ASP A 88 -31.43 25.92 13.73
CA ASP A 88 -32.59 26.19 12.86
C ASP A 88 -32.40 25.86 11.37
N VAL A 89 -31.41 25.04 11.01
CA VAL A 89 -31.26 24.58 9.62
C VAL A 89 -32.09 23.32 9.40
N LYS A 90 -33.23 23.46 8.71
CA LYS A 90 -34.14 22.35 8.34
C LYS A 90 -33.54 21.38 7.34
N ASP A 91 -32.68 21.86 6.44
CA ASP A 91 -32.05 21.07 5.39
C ASP A 91 -30.55 20.99 5.65
N ARG A 92 -30.15 19.97 6.42
CA ARG A 92 -28.73 19.70 6.68
C ARG A 92 -28.13 18.89 5.54
N LEU A 93 -26.96 19.33 5.08
CA LEU A 93 -26.19 18.62 4.08
C LEU A 93 -25.21 17.69 4.81
N VAL A 94 -25.47 16.39 4.77
CA VAL A 94 -24.66 15.38 5.47
C VAL A 94 -24.05 14.41 4.46
N VAL A 95 -22.72 14.36 4.40
CA VAL A 95 -21.99 13.36 3.61
C VAL A 95 -21.83 12.10 4.44
N GLN A 96 -22.30 10.97 3.92
CA GLN A 96 -22.27 9.69 4.62
C GLN A 96 -21.26 8.74 3.99
N GLU A 97 -20.39 8.18 4.82
CA GLU A 97 -19.43 7.15 4.44
C GLU A 97 -19.57 5.92 5.35
N SER A 98 -19.58 4.73 4.75
CA SER A 98 -19.60 3.47 5.49
C SER A 98 -18.47 2.55 5.07
N SER A 99 -17.82 1.93 6.05
CA SER A 99 -16.78 0.90 5.88
C SER A 99 -17.28 -0.42 6.46
N LEU A 100 -17.35 -1.46 5.64
CA LEU A 100 -17.87 -2.78 6.03
C LEU A 100 -16.84 -3.87 5.77
N SER A 101 -16.64 -4.76 6.73
CA SER A 101 -15.85 -5.98 6.56
C SER A 101 -16.75 -7.19 6.68
N LEU A 102 -16.95 -7.90 5.56
CA LEU A 102 -17.88 -9.01 5.44
C LEU A 102 -17.11 -10.32 5.27
N LEU A 103 -17.40 -11.28 6.16
CA LEU A 103 -16.98 -12.67 6.00
C LEU A 103 -18.01 -13.41 5.16
N VAL A 104 -17.58 -14.00 4.04
CA VAL A 104 -18.47 -14.66 3.08
C VAL A 104 -17.97 -16.05 2.71
N LYS A 105 -18.85 -16.88 2.13
CA LYS A 105 -18.46 -18.18 1.58
C LYS A 105 -17.84 -18.06 0.19
N ASP A 106 -18.42 -17.20 -0.66
CA ASP A 106 -17.98 -16.95 -2.02
C ASP A 106 -17.83 -15.44 -2.25
N VAL A 107 -16.61 -15.00 -2.52
CA VAL A 107 -16.28 -13.58 -2.71
C VAL A 107 -16.84 -13.06 -4.03
N THR A 108 -16.81 -13.86 -5.09
CA THR A 108 -17.21 -13.41 -6.44
C THR A 108 -18.73 -13.27 -6.52
N ASP A 109 -19.47 -14.22 -5.97
CA ASP A 109 -20.94 -14.17 -5.93
C ASP A 109 -21.43 -12.96 -5.12
N VAL A 110 -20.92 -12.78 -3.89
CA VAL A 110 -21.33 -11.66 -3.03
C VAL A 110 -20.97 -10.31 -3.64
N ARG A 111 -19.77 -10.18 -4.21
CA ARG A 111 -19.36 -8.98 -4.95
C ARG A 111 -20.35 -8.63 -6.06
N ASN A 112 -20.75 -9.60 -6.88
CA ASN A 112 -21.67 -9.36 -8.00
C ASN A 112 -23.07 -8.97 -7.50
N LYS A 113 -23.55 -9.58 -6.40
CA LYS A 113 -24.82 -9.23 -5.76
C LYS A 113 -24.82 -7.80 -5.19
N ILE A 114 -23.71 -7.39 -4.56
CA ILE A 114 -23.54 -6.02 -4.05
C ILE A 114 -23.62 -5.00 -5.19
N VAL A 115 -22.87 -5.23 -6.28
CA VAL A 115 -22.84 -4.31 -7.43
C VAL A 115 -24.22 -4.23 -8.10
N SER A 116 -24.88 -5.37 -8.30
CA SER A 116 -26.20 -5.42 -8.93
C SER A 116 -27.27 -4.73 -8.09
N TYR A 117 -27.23 -4.92 -6.78
CA TYR A 117 -28.17 -4.26 -5.85
C TYR A 117 -27.95 -2.74 -5.82
N ALA A 118 -26.70 -2.29 -5.78
CA ALA A 118 -26.38 -0.86 -5.84
C ALA A 118 -26.93 -0.23 -7.13
N GLN A 119 -26.76 -0.88 -8.28
CA GLN A 119 -27.32 -0.43 -9.57
C GLN A 119 -28.85 -0.41 -9.57
N GLN A 120 -29.50 -1.42 -8.99
CA GLN A 120 -30.96 -1.48 -8.90
C GLN A 120 -31.55 -0.32 -8.08
N LYS A 121 -30.83 0.11 -7.04
CA LYS A 121 -31.21 1.23 -6.17
C LYS A 121 -30.84 2.61 -6.75
N GLY A 122 -30.41 2.68 -8.01
CA GLY A 122 -30.01 3.95 -8.64
C GLY A 122 -28.62 4.44 -8.23
N GLY A 123 -27.85 3.60 -7.55
CA GLY A 123 -26.43 3.81 -7.27
C GLY A 123 -25.53 3.27 -8.38
N TYR A 124 -24.22 3.32 -8.15
CA TYR A 124 -23.24 2.80 -9.10
C TYR A 124 -21.96 2.31 -8.42
N MET A 125 -21.21 1.46 -9.12
CA MET A 125 -19.91 0.99 -8.68
C MET A 125 -18.84 2.01 -9.05
N VAL A 126 -18.08 2.48 -8.05
CA VAL A 126 -16.93 3.37 -8.24
C VAL A 126 -15.67 2.56 -8.58
N SER A 127 -15.42 1.51 -7.82
CA SER A 127 -14.28 0.63 -8.04
C SER A 127 -14.55 -0.77 -7.52
N SER A 128 -13.87 -1.75 -8.11
CA SER A 128 -13.90 -3.12 -7.67
C SER A 128 -12.54 -3.74 -7.93
N ASN A 129 -11.89 -4.18 -6.87
CA ASN A 129 -10.65 -4.93 -6.96
C ASN A 129 -10.87 -6.33 -6.39
N VAL A 130 -10.44 -7.36 -7.12
CA VAL A 130 -10.49 -8.75 -6.65
C VAL A 130 -9.07 -9.26 -6.63
N SER A 131 -8.65 -9.76 -5.48
CA SER A 131 -7.38 -10.42 -5.30
C SER A 131 -7.66 -11.88 -4.96
N ASN A 132 -7.02 -12.80 -5.66
CA ASN A 132 -7.15 -14.22 -5.37
C ASN A 132 -5.80 -14.78 -4.87
N PRO A 133 -5.36 -14.44 -3.65
CA PRO A 133 -4.29 -15.19 -2.99
C PRO A 133 -4.65 -16.67 -3.02
N GLN A 134 -3.70 -17.53 -3.38
CA GLN A 134 -3.84 -18.99 -3.57
C GLN A 134 -4.62 -19.74 -2.48
N ASP A 135 -4.81 -19.13 -1.31
CA ASP A 135 -5.41 -19.74 -0.13
C ASP A 135 -6.54 -18.89 0.52
N ALA A 136 -6.81 -17.65 0.07
CA ALA A 136 -7.84 -16.77 0.68
C ALA A 136 -8.29 -15.67 -0.30
N PRO A 137 -9.36 -15.90 -1.09
CA PRO A 137 -9.94 -14.88 -1.96
C PRO A 137 -10.34 -13.63 -1.16
N THR A 138 -10.00 -12.46 -1.67
CA THR A 138 -10.42 -11.17 -1.11
C THR A 138 -10.92 -10.24 -2.22
N ALA A 139 -11.88 -9.38 -1.90
CA ALA A 139 -12.32 -8.33 -2.80
C ALA A 139 -12.60 -7.05 -2.03
N THR A 140 -12.29 -5.93 -2.65
CA THR A 140 -12.68 -4.60 -2.18
C THR A 140 -13.59 -3.99 -3.22
N VAL A 141 -14.80 -3.63 -2.81
CA VAL A 141 -15.81 -3.03 -3.66
C VAL A 141 -16.19 -1.68 -3.08
N ILE A 142 -16.14 -0.64 -3.90
CA ILE A 142 -16.60 0.70 -3.54
C ILE A 142 -17.82 1.00 -4.39
N VAL A 143 -18.96 1.21 -3.74
CA VAL A 143 -20.22 1.58 -4.37
C VAL A 143 -20.73 2.89 -3.79
N ARG A 144 -21.41 3.66 -4.63
CA ARG A 144 -22.24 4.78 -4.20
C ARG A 144 -23.70 4.40 -4.28
N VAL A 145 -24.47 4.76 -3.26
CA VAL A 145 -25.89 4.45 -3.14
C VAL A 145 -26.62 5.70 -2.64
N PRO A 146 -27.86 5.98 -3.07
CA PRO A 146 -28.63 7.10 -2.54
C PRO A 146 -28.70 7.08 -1.01
N SER A 147 -28.43 8.21 -0.36
CA SER A 147 -28.37 8.34 1.09
C SER A 147 -29.69 7.94 1.77
N ARG A 148 -30.83 8.17 1.11
CA ARG A 148 -32.16 7.71 1.55
C ARG A 148 -32.31 6.19 1.65
N ASP A 149 -31.56 5.43 0.84
CA ASP A 149 -31.61 3.97 0.76
C ASP A 149 -30.43 3.31 1.49
N LEU A 150 -29.60 4.09 2.21
CA LEU A 150 -28.39 3.60 2.85
C LEU A 150 -28.70 2.51 3.87
N GLU A 151 -29.66 2.72 4.76
CA GLU A 151 -29.98 1.76 5.82
C GLU A 151 -30.46 0.42 5.25
N ASP A 152 -31.34 0.47 4.24
CA ASP A 152 -31.83 -0.73 3.55
C ASP A 152 -30.70 -1.46 2.80
N SER A 153 -29.74 -0.70 2.27
CA SER A 153 -28.58 -1.26 1.57
C SER A 153 -27.62 -1.95 2.54
N LEU A 154 -27.36 -1.36 3.71
CA LEU A 154 -26.58 -1.99 4.78
C LEU A 154 -27.24 -3.30 5.24
N LYS A 155 -28.55 -3.29 5.50
CA LYS A 155 -29.31 -4.49 5.88
C LYS A 155 -29.19 -5.60 4.83
N TYR A 156 -29.32 -5.25 3.55
CA TYR A 156 -29.14 -6.21 2.46
C TYR A 156 -27.72 -6.77 2.43
N PHE A 157 -26.69 -5.93 2.55
CA PHE A 157 -25.29 -6.39 2.55
C PHE A 157 -24.96 -7.29 3.76
N HIS A 158 -25.55 -7.01 4.92
CA HIS A 158 -25.43 -7.89 6.09
C HIS A 158 -26.00 -9.28 5.82
N SER A 159 -27.14 -9.36 5.13
CA SER A 159 -27.79 -10.63 4.80
C SER A 159 -26.99 -11.53 3.85
N LEU A 160 -26.09 -10.93 3.05
CA LEU A 160 -25.19 -11.67 2.15
C LEU A 160 -23.97 -12.26 2.87
N SER A 161 -23.67 -11.75 4.08
CA SER A 161 -22.52 -12.18 4.86
C SER A 161 -22.86 -13.34 5.78
N VAL A 162 -21.88 -14.22 6.02
CA VAL A 162 -21.96 -15.20 7.12
C VAL A 162 -21.82 -14.49 8.46
N LYS A 163 -20.99 -13.45 8.49
CA LYS A 163 -20.71 -12.63 9.67
C LYS A 163 -20.20 -11.26 9.23
N VAL A 164 -20.73 -10.22 9.86
CA VAL A 164 -20.16 -8.87 9.80
C VAL A 164 -19.01 -8.83 10.80
N VAL A 165 -17.79 -8.62 10.32
CA VAL A 165 -16.59 -8.54 11.15
C VAL A 165 -16.45 -7.15 11.73
N SER A 166 -16.72 -6.13 10.92
CA SER A 166 -16.70 -4.73 11.35
C SER A 166 -17.63 -3.90 10.50
N GLU A 167 -18.21 -2.88 11.11
CA GLU A 167 -19.01 -1.85 10.46
C GLU A 167 -18.65 -0.51 11.10
N ASN A 168 -18.38 0.48 10.26
CA ASN A 168 -18.14 1.84 10.71
C ASN A 168 -18.89 2.80 9.79
N LEU A 169 -19.91 3.46 10.33
CA LEU A 169 -20.71 4.47 9.65
C LEU A 169 -20.34 5.85 10.21
N VAL A 170 -19.96 6.76 9.31
CA VAL A 170 -19.59 8.14 9.66
C VAL A 170 -20.42 9.09 8.81
N GLY A 171 -21.00 10.09 9.46
CA GLY A 171 -21.67 11.22 8.81
C GLY A 171 -20.91 12.51 9.11
N HIS A 172 -20.62 13.28 8.08
CA HIS A 172 -20.02 14.60 8.19
C HIS A 172 -21.06 15.65 7.81
N ASP A 173 -21.44 16.50 8.76
CA ASP A 173 -22.30 17.66 8.47
C ASP A 173 -21.43 18.73 7.78
N VAL A 174 -21.75 18.99 6.51
CA VAL A 174 -21.04 19.95 5.64
C VAL A 174 -21.90 21.18 5.34
N THR A 175 -22.99 21.36 6.09
CA THR A 175 -23.93 22.49 5.92
C THR A 175 -23.21 23.83 6.06
N ASP A 176 -22.39 24.00 7.10
CA ASP A 176 -21.65 25.24 7.33
C ASP A 176 -20.64 25.52 6.21
N GLN A 177 -19.99 24.47 5.70
CA GLN A 177 -19.07 24.59 4.57
C GLN A 177 -19.80 25.01 3.30
N TYR A 178 -20.99 24.47 3.04
CA TYR A 178 -21.80 24.85 1.90
C TYR A 178 -22.23 26.33 1.97
N ILE A 179 -22.68 26.78 3.13
CA ILE A 179 -23.08 28.18 3.37
C ILE A 179 -21.90 29.14 3.25
N ASP A 180 -20.71 28.76 3.74
CA ASP A 180 -19.49 29.57 3.60
C ASP A 180 -19.10 29.73 2.13
N ILE A 181 -19.11 28.65 1.34
CA ILE A 181 -18.83 28.68 -0.10
C ILE A 181 -19.82 29.60 -0.81
N ASP A 182 -21.12 29.50 -0.51
CA ASP A 182 -22.15 30.35 -1.10
C ASP A 182 -21.92 31.85 -0.81
N THR A 183 -21.63 32.16 0.47
CA THR A 183 -21.32 33.53 0.90
C THR A 183 -20.09 34.08 0.18
N ARG A 184 -19.05 33.23 0.00
CA ARG A 184 -17.82 33.60 -0.70
C ARG A 184 -18.03 33.83 -2.18
N ILE A 185 -18.83 32.98 -2.85
CA ILE A 185 -19.24 33.17 -4.24
C ILE A 185 -19.93 34.54 -4.38
N ALA A 186 -20.91 34.84 -3.53
CA ALA A 186 -21.63 36.10 -3.57
C ALA A 186 -20.71 37.33 -3.37
N GLN A 187 -19.72 37.23 -2.49
CA GLN A 187 -18.73 38.30 -2.29
C GLN A 187 -17.85 38.52 -3.54
N ILE A 188 -17.38 37.44 -4.16
CA ILE A 188 -16.55 37.51 -5.36
C ILE A 188 -17.36 38.04 -6.55
N GLU A 189 -18.61 37.60 -6.71
CA GLU A 189 -19.52 38.07 -7.77
C GLU A 189 -19.77 39.58 -7.67
N ARG A 190 -20.02 40.12 -6.46
CA ARG A 190 -20.14 41.58 -6.25
C ARG A 190 -18.86 42.33 -6.61
N THR A 191 -17.70 41.76 -6.26
CA THR A 191 -16.39 42.36 -6.55
C THR A 191 -16.13 42.37 -8.06
N LYS A 192 -16.44 41.27 -8.74
CA LYS A 192 -16.36 41.13 -10.19
C LYS A 192 -17.26 42.13 -10.90
N ALA A 193 -18.54 42.24 -10.51
CA ALA A 193 -19.49 43.19 -11.10
C ALA A 193 -19.02 44.65 -10.98
N ARG A 194 -18.40 45.01 -9.83
CA ARG A 194 -17.80 46.34 -9.65
C ARG A 194 -16.61 46.56 -10.59
N LEU A 195 -15.77 45.55 -10.79
CA LEU A 195 -14.65 45.63 -11.73
C LEU A 195 -15.11 45.71 -13.19
N GLU A 196 -16.15 44.98 -13.56
CA GLU A 196 -16.79 45.07 -14.89
C GLU A 196 -17.32 46.50 -15.13
N THR A 197 -17.94 47.12 -14.12
CA THR A 197 -18.38 48.53 -14.22
C THR A 197 -17.22 49.50 -14.42
N ILE A 198 -16.06 49.26 -13.76
CA ILE A 198 -14.86 50.09 -13.94
C ILE A 198 -14.23 49.86 -15.32
N LEU A 199 -14.24 48.61 -15.80
CA LEU A 199 -13.75 48.21 -17.11
C LEU A 199 -14.53 48.93 -18.23
N ASP A 200 -15.85 49.06 -18.11
CA ASP A 200 -16.70 49.77 -19.07
C ASP A 200 -16.35 51.27 -19.21
N GLN A 201 -15.74 51.86 -18.17
CA GLN A 201 -15.31 53.26 -18.15
C GLN A 201 -13.83 53.45 -18.53
N ALA A 202 -13.07 52.36 -18.67
CA ALA A 202 -11.64 52.41 -18.92
C ALA A 202 -11.34 52.80 -20.38
N THR A 203 -10.46 53.78 -20.58
CA THR A 203 -10.06 54.27 -21.91
C THR A 203 -8.64 53.91 -22.29
N GLN A 204 -7.78 53.57 -21.32
CA GLN A 204 -6.40 53.15 -21.57
C GLN A 204 -6.33 51.65 -21.82
N ILE A 205 -5.65 51.25 -22.91
CA ILE A 205 -5.49 49.84 -23.32
C ILE A 205 -4.83 48.99 -22.22
N THR A 206 -3.85 49.57 -21.51
CA THR A 206 -3.17 48.92 -20.38
C THR A 206 -4.15 48.60 -19.24
N ASP A 207 -5.01 49.55 -18.90
CA ASP A 207 -5.99 49.40 -17.82
C ASP A 207 -7.06 48.37 -18.19
N ILE A 208 -7.53 48.41 -19.45
CA ILE A 208 -8.48 47.43 -20.00
C ILE A 208 -7.91 46.02 -19.91
N THR A 209 -6.65 45.82 -20.33
CA THR A 209 -6.01 44.50 -20.32
C THR A 209 -5.85 43.97 -18.89
N ASN A 210 -5.38 44.81 -17.97
CA ASN A 210 -5.18 44.43 -16.56
C ASN A 210 -6.51 44.09 -15.87
N LEU A 211 -7.54 44.92 -16.06
CA LEU A 211 -8.87 44.69 -15.50
C LEU A 211 -9.50 43.42 -16.08
N THR A 212 -9.35 43.17 -17.39
CA THR A 212 -9.83 41.94 -18.02
C THR A 212 -9.20 40.70 -17.41
N GLN A 213 -7.88 40.71 -17.19
CA GLN A 213 -7.18 39.60 -16.51
C GLN A 213 -7.71 39.40 -15.08
N GLN A 214 -7.98 40.48 -14.36
CA GLN A 214 -8.53 40.41 -13.00
C GLN A 214 -9.96 39.83 -12.99
N VAL A 215 -10.82 40.24 -13.93
CA VAL A 215 -12.18 39.71 -14.09
C VAL A 215 -12.15 38.21 -14.40
N LEU A 216 -11.27 37.77 -15.30
CA LEU A 216 -11.08 36.34 -15.60
C LEU A 216 -10.58 35.56 -14.39
N SER A 217 -9.68 36.14 -13.60
CA SER A 217 -9.21 35.52 -12.35
C SER A 217 -10.35 35.31 -11.35
N TYR A 218 -11.22 36.29 -11.17
CA TYR A 218 -12.39 36.14 -10.30
C TYR A 218 -13.42 35.16 -10.86
N GLN A 219 -13.62 35.11 -12.17
CA GLN A 219 -14.49 34.11 -12.78
C GLN A 219 -13.99 32.69 -12.51
N ASN A 220 -12.69 32.43 -12.71
CA ASN A 220 -12.09 31.13 -12.42
C ASN A 220 -12.24 30.74 -10.93
N GLN A 221 -12.15 31.71 -10.02
CA GLN A 221 -12.39 31.47 -8.60
C GLN A 221 -13.85 31.09 -8.31
N ILE A 222 -14.81 31.79 -8.93
CA ILE A 222 -16.24 31.46 -8.83
C ILE A 222 -16.49 30.05 -9.35
N ASP A 223 -15.96 29.71 -10.52
CA ASP A 223 -16.17 28.39 -11.14
C ASP A 223 -15.58 27.26 -10.28
N THR A 224 -14.42 27.51 -9.66
CA THR A 224 -13.81 26.57 -8.71
C THR A 224 -14.68 26.37 -7.48
N LEU A 225 -15.22 27.46 -6.89
CA LEU A 225 -16.08 27.39 -5.72
C LEU A 225 -17.42 26.72 -6.03
N LYS A 226 -18.03 27.01 -7.19
CA LYS A 226 -19.24 26.32 -7.67
C LYS A 226 -18.99 24.83 -7.87
N GLY A 227 -17.85 24.45 -8.44
CA GLY A 227 -17.45 23.05 -8.54
C GLY A 227 -17.31 22.35 -7.18
N GLN A 228 -16.83 23.06 -6.15
CA GLN A 228 -16.76 22.52 -4.78
C GLN A 228 -18.16 22.38 -4.16
N GLN A 229 -19.03 23.37 -4.36
CA GLN A 229 -20.43 23.36 -3.90
C GLN A 229 -21.18 22.15 -4.49
N ASP A 230 -21.14 21.98 -5.81
CA ASP A 230 -21.75 20.86 -6.52
C ASP A 230 -21.21 19.49 -6.03
N ALA A 231 -19.92 19.44 -5.70
CA ALA A 231 -19.31 18.21 -5.20
C ALA A 231 -19.84 17.85 -3.80
N LEU A 232 -20.04 18.82 -2.91
CA LEU A 232 -20.64 18.59 -1.59
C LEU A 232 -22.08 18.08 -1.73
N GLU A 233 -22.87 18.70 -2.60
CA GLU A 233 -24.26 18.29 -2.84
C GLU A 233 -24.34 16.85 -3.37
N LYS A 234 -23.56 16.52 -4.41
CA LYS A 234 -23.53 15.16 -4.99
C LYS A 234 -23.03 14.11 -4.00
N ASN A 235 -22.07 14.46 -3.14
CA ASN A 235 -21.57 13.54 -2.11
C ASN A 235 -22.55 13.37 -0.94
N ALA A 236 -23.42 14.34 -0.68
CA ALA A 236 -24.47 14.21 0.32
C ALA A 236 -25.69 13.43 -0.20
N GLU A 237 -25.99 13.53 -1.50
CA GLU A 237 -27.04 12.74 -2.14
C GLU A 237 -26.69 11.24 -2.22
N LEU A 238 -25.41 10.94 -2.46
CA LEU A 238 -24.91 9.58 -2.66
C LEU A 238 -23.88 9.19 -1.59
N ALA A 239 -24.30 8.37 -0.65
CA ALA A 239 -23.42 7.79 0.34
C ALA A 239 -22.40 6.83 -0.29
N LYS A 240 -21.17 6.86 0.23
CA LYS A 240 -20.07 6.00 -0.22
C LYS A 240 -19.92 4.79 0.70
N LEU A 241 -20.04 3.59 0.15
CA LEU A 241 -19.85 2.35 0.88
C LEU A 241 -18.61 1.62 0.37
N THR A 242 -17.66 1.42 1.28
CA THR A 242 -16.44 0.65 1.05
C THR A 242 -16.60 -0.71 1.71
N ILE A 243 -16.63 -1.77 0.89
CA ILE A 243 -16.95 -3.12 1.34
C ILE A 243 -15.75 -4.02 1.10
N TYR A 244 -15.18 -4.52 2.19
CA TYR A 244 -14.12 -5.52 2.21
C TYR A 244 -14.76 -6.89 2.36
N ILE A 245 -14.49 -7.78 1.41
CA ILE A 245 -15.08 -9.10 1.30
C ILE A 245 -13.95 -10.12 1.37
N SER A 246 -14.07 -11.12 2.24
CA SER A 246 -13.08 -12.18 2.37
C SER A 246 -13.71 -13.49 2.80
N THR A 247 -13.09 -14.61 2.42
CA THR A 247 -13.42 -15.94 2.98
C THR A 247 -12.75 -16.20 4.34
N ASP A 248 -11.73 -15.42 4.69
CA ASP A 248 -10.98 -15.52 5.94
C ASP A 248 -11.02 -14.20 6.70
N GLU A 249 -11.38 -14.26 7.98
CA GLU A 249 -11.44 -13.08 8.87
C GLU A 249 -10.06 -12.43 9.03
N ILE A 250 -8.96 -13.20 8.90
CA ILE A 250 -7.59 -12.68 9.04
C ILE A 250 -7.23 -11.73 7.90
N ALA A 251 -7.78 -11.94 6.70
CA ALA A 251 -7.43 -11.16 5.52
C ALA A 251 -8.20 -9.83 5.41
N LEU A 252 -9.09 -9.52 6.36
CA LEU A 252 -9.82 -8.26 6.42
C LEU A 252 -9.00 -7.20 7.19
N PRO A 253 -9.03 -5.93 6.74
CA PRO A 253 -8.19 -4.87 7.29
C PRO A 253 -8.55 -4.44 8.72
N TYR A 254 -9.76 -4.77 9.20
CA TYR A 254 -10.20 -4.43 10.55
C TYR A 254 -10.58 -5.70 11.32
N GLN A 255 -9.79 -6.03 12.33
CA GLN A 255 -10.05 -7.13 13.25
C GLN A 255 -10.56 -6.54 14.58
N PRO A 256 -11.75 -6.94 15.07
CA PRO A 256 -12.22 -6.56 16.40
C PRO A 256 -11.21 -6.99 17.48
N SER A 257 -11.15 -6.21 18.56
CA SER A 257 -10.23 -6.33 19.69
C SER A 257 -9.97 -7.78 20.15
N GLU A 258 -8.69 -8.19 20.08
CA GLU A 258 -7.93 -9.10 20.96
C GLU A 258 -8.76 -10.05 21.84
N THR A 259 -9.67 -10.82 21.24
CA THR A 259 -10.26 -11.98 21.91
C THR A 259 -9.41 -13.16 21.50
N PHE A 260 -8.88 -13.93 22.45
CA PHE A 260 -8.14 -15.15 22.17
C PHE A 260 -9.01 -16.12 21.35
N ARG A 261 -8.71 -16.28 20.06
CA ARG A 261 -9.48 -17.09 19.11
C ARG A 261 -8.69 -18.31 18.67
N PRO A 262 -8.75 -19.43 19.42
CA PRO A 262 -7.92 -20.61 19.18
C PRO A 262 -8.11 -21.21 17.78
N GLY A 263 -9.31 -21.12 17.19
CA GLY A 263 -9.56 -21.62 15.84
C GLY A 263 -8.85 -20.83 14.72
N VAL A 264 -8.71 -19.51 14.88
CA VAL A 264 -7.99 -18.65 13.94
C VAL A 264 -6.48 -18.90 14.06
N ILE A 265 -5.99 -19.00 15.29
CA ILE A 265 -4.59 -19.32 15.60
C ILE A 265 -4.22 -20.70 15.04
N PHE A 266 -5.10 -21.70 15.16
CA PHE A 266 -4.87 -23.02 14.59
C PHE A 266 -4.77 -22.99 13.06
N LYS A 267 -5.67 -22.29 12.36
CA LYS A 267 -5.58 -22.12 10.89
C LYS A 267 -4.28 -21.43 10.48
N LEU A 268 -3.88 -20.39 11.21
CA LEU A 268 -2.63 -19.68 10.97
C LEU A 268 -1.42 -20.60 11.19
N ALA A 269 -1.44 -21.42 12.24
CA ALA A 269 -0.39 -22.39 12.54
C ALA A 269 -0.28 -23.46 11.44
N VAL A 270 -1.40 -23.99 10.94
CA VAL A 270 -1.41 -24.96 9.84
C VAL A 270 -0.89 -24.33 8.55
N ARG A 271 -1.32 -23.11 8.20
CA ARG A 271 -0.78 -22.37 7.03
C ARG A 271 0.73 -22.15 7.16
N SER A 272 1.20 -21.75 8.35
CA SER A 272 2.63 -21.58 8.63
C SER A 272 3.41 -22.90 8.48
N LEU A 273 2.85 -24.01 8.97
CA LEU A 273 3.45 -25.34 8.83
C LEU A 273 3.58 -25.76 7.35
N ILE A 274 2.56 -25.50 6.54
CA ILE A 274 2.59 -25.78 5.10
C ILE A 274 3.65 -24.92 4.40
N GLY A 275 3.73 -23.64 4.76
CA GLY A 275 4.79 -22.74 4.29
C GLY A 275 6.19 -23.25 4.65
N PHE A 276 6.37 -23.70 5.90
CA PHE A 276 7.62 -24.29 6.38
C PHE A 276 7.99 -25.58 5.62
N LEU A 277 7.03 -26.48 5.37
CA LEU A 277 7.25 -27.68 4.57
C LEU A 277 7.64 -27.34 3.12
N ARG A 278 7.00 -26.33 2.52
CA ARG A 278 7.36 -25.85 1.18
C ARG A 278 8.79 -25.30 1.15
N ASN A 279 9.22 -24.61 2.20
CA ASN A 279 10.60 -24.13 2.35
C ASN A 279 11.59 -25.30 2.46
N ILE A 280 11.28 -26.35 3.24
CA ILE A 280 12.10 -27.57 3.31
C ILE A 280 12.19 -28.25 1.95
N ALA A 281 11.08 -28.40 1.24
CA ALA A 281 11.07 -29.02 -0.09
C ALA A 281 11.92 -28.22 -1.08
N THR A 282 11.83 -26.89 -1.03
CA THR A 282 12.62 -25.98 -1.88
C THR A 282 14.11 -26.08 -1.54
N PHE A 283 14.46 -26.16 -0.25
CA PHE A 283 15.82 -26.39 0.21
C PHE A 283 16.37 -27.75 -0.26
N ALA A 284 15.56 -28.81 -0.19
CA ALA A 284 15.94 -30.14 -0.67
C ALA A 284 16.22 -30.17 -2.18
N ILE A 285 15.43 -29.47 -2.99
CA ILE A 285 15.66 -29.31 -4.44
C ILE A 285 17.00 -28.60 -4.67
N TRP A 286 17.26 -27.50 -3.96
CA TRP A 286 18.54 -26.79 -4.04
C TRP A 286 19.72 -27.69 -3.65
N VAL A 287 19.65 -28.39 -2.52
CA VAL A 287 20.69 -29.36 -2.10
C VAL A 287 20.89 -30.43 -3.18
N GLY A 288 19.81 -30.94 -3.77
CA GLY A 288 19.89 -31.92 -4.87
C GLY A 288 20.65 -31.39 -6.09
N VAL A 289 20.31 -30.19 -6.56
CA VAL A 289 20.99 -29.55 -7.71
C VAL A 289 22.47 -29.29 -7.40
N TYR A 290 22.78 -28.76 -6.22
CA TYR A 290 24.16 -28.47 -5.83
C TYR A 290 24.97 -29.73 -5.55
N THR A 291 24.34 -30.85 -5.21
CA THR A 291 25.02 -32.15 -5.01
C THR A 291 25.82 -32.56 -6.25
N VAL A 292 25.34 -32.24 -7.45
CA VAL A 292 26.05 -32.51 -8.72
C VAL A 292 27.41 -31.78 -8.78
N ILE A 293 27.54 -30.63 -8.10
CA ILE A 293 28.80 -29.85 -8.03
C ILE A 293 29.65 -30.32 -6.85
N TRP A 294 29.05 -30.57 -5.68
CA TRP A 294 29.79 -30.95 -4.47
C TRP A 294 30.38 -32.35 -4.52
N VAL A 295 29.70 -33.32 -5.13
CA VAL A 295 30.18 -34.72 -5.28
C VAL A 295 31.52 -34.80 -6.04
N PRO A 296 31.68 -34.21 -7.23
CA PRO A 296 32.97 -34.24 -7.95
C PRO A 296 34.06 -33.45 -7.21
N VAL A 297 33.74 -32.32 -6.58
CA VAL A 297 34.72 -31.57 -5.77
C VAL A 297 35.22 -32.40 -4.58
N LEU A 298 34.32 -33.11 -3.88
CA LEU A 298 34.68 -33.98 -2.77
C LEU A 298 35.49 -35.20 -3.23
N ALA A 299 35.12 -35.78 -4.38
CA ALA A 299 35.84 -36.90 -4.99
C ALA A 299 37.27 -36.49 -5.38
N ILE A 300 37.45 -35.33 -6.01
CA ILE A 300 38.75 -34.74 -6.35
C ILE A 300 39.57 -34.47 -5.08
N TYR A 301 38.95 -33.92 -4.03
CA TYR A 301 39.62 -33.68 -2.75
C TYR A 301 40.14 -34.99 -2.10
N ILE A 302 39.32 -36.04 -2.05
CA ILE A 302 39.73 -37.35 -1.51
C ILE A 302 40.82 -37.98 -2.38
N PHE A 303 40.71 -37.86 -3.70
CA PHE A 303 41.69 -38.38 -4.65
C PHE A 303 43.06 -37.70 -4.49
N LEU A 304 43.11 -36.36 -4.43
CA LEU A 304 44.34 -35.61 -4.17
C LEU A 304 44.94 -35.98 -2.80
N ARG A 305 44.10 -36.12 -1.77
CA ARG A 305 44.56 -36.48 -0.42
C ARG A 305 45.18 -37.88 -0.38
N ARG A 306 44.62 -38.84 -1.13
CA ARG A 306 45.19 -40.19 -1.26
C ARG A 306 46.49 -40.19 -2.05
N TRP A 307 46.56 -39.42 -3.13
CA TRP A 307 47.76 -39.33 -3.98
C TRP A 307 48.95 -38.68 -3.26
N LEU A 308 48.71 -37.61 -2.49
CA LEU A 308 49.75 -36.93 -1.70
C LEU A 308 50.27 -37.78 -0.52
N LYS A 309 49.50 -38.73 -0.01
CA LYS A 309 49.96 -39.67 1.04
C LYS A 309 50.89 -40.75 0.49
N LYS A 310 50.67 -41.24 -0.75
CA LYS A 310 51.54 -42.26 -1.37
C LYS A 310 52.96 -41.75 -1.62
N ARG A 311 53.11 -40.48 -1.99
CA ARG A 311 54.44 -39.87 -2.25
C ARG A 311 55.32 -39.66 -1.02
N LYS A 312 54.77 -39.75 0.21
CA LYS A 312 55.57 -39.62 1.44
C LYS A 312 56.23 -40.92 1.88
N THR A 313 55.83 -42.06 1.31
CA THR A 313 56.38 -43.38 1.67
C THR A 313 57.61 -43.72 0.83
N GLU A 314 57.68 -43.24 -0.42
CA GLU A 314 58.82 -43.53 -1.33
C GLU A 314 60.10 -42.73 -1.00
N VAL A 315 59.98 -41.54 -0.40
CA VAL A 315 61.14 -40.71 0.01
C VAL A 315 61.84 -41.26 1.27
N LYS A 316 61.22 -42.23 1.98
CA LYS A 316 61.79 -42.87 3.18
C LYS A 316 62.62 -44.14 2.91
N LEU A 317 62.69 -44.61 1.65
CA LEU A 317 63.46 -45.81 1.28
C LEU A 317 64.75 -45.49 0.49
N SER A 318 65.10 -44.21 0.34
CA SER A 318 66.32 -43.76 -0.34
C SER A 318 67.19 -42.84 0.51
N ASN A 319 67.13 -42.98 1.84
CA ASN A 319 68.07 -42.39 2.79
C ASN A 319 68.48 -43.45 3.80
#